data_AF-A0A951KGW1-F1
#
_entry.id   AF-A0A951KGW1-F1
#
_cell.length_a   1.000
_cell.length_b   1.000
_cell.length_c   1.000
_cell.angle_alpha   90.00
_cell.angle_beta   90.00
_cell.angle_gamma   90.00
#
_symmetry.space_group_name_H-M   'P 1'
#
loop_
_entity.id
_entity.type
_entity.pdbx_description
1 polymer ?
#
loop_
_entity_poly.entity_id
_entity_poly.type
_entity_poly.pdbx_seq_one_letter_code
_entity_poly.pdbx_strand_id
1 'polypeptide(L)'
;MNQITPWQDITTSVHRALREQLDLLSEDGLVQRSDILLAQMPRHSGSQPISTALFLRRYHTALHQEMCDGTQPRMNSATVEDELRDLARAVMLTIGSTEGVSVEAAVGLALVLYKRDVVQFCALPTVPINTA
;
A
#
# COMPACT_ATOMS: atom_id res chain seq x y z
N MET A 1 0.21 -7.52 27.80
CA MET A 1 -0.42 -7.49 26.47
C MET A 1 0.70 -7.58 25.45
N ASN A 2 0.90 -8.74 24.84
CA ASN A 2 1.96 -8.97 23.85
C ASN A 2 1.61 -8.20 22.58
N GLN A 3 2.28 -7.08 22.35
CA GLN A 3 2.27 -6.39 21.06
C GLN A 3 3.07 -7.25 20.08
N ILE A 4 2.39 -8.20 19.41
CA ILE A 4 2.85 -8.65 18.10
C ILE A 4 2.84 -7.38 17.26
N THR A 5 4.03 -6.94 16.86
CA THR A 5 4.21 -5.65 16.21
C THR A 5 3.57 -5.70 14.82
N PRO A 6 2.97 -4.59 14.33
CA PRO A 6 2.45 -4.50 12.95
C PRO A 6 3.43 -5.01 11.90
N TRP A 7 4.73 -4.96 12.20
CA TRP A 7 5.80 -5.49 11.36
C TRP A 7 5.82 -7.02 11.19
N GLN A 8 5.52 -7.79 12.25
CA GLN A 8 5.46 -9.25 12.16
C GLN A 8 4.28 -9.72 11.31
N ASP A 9 3.15 -9.01 11.41
CA ASP A 9 1.97 -9.29 10.59
C ASP A 9 2.22 -8.93 9.13
N ILE A 10 2.85 -7.78 8.84
CA ILE A 10 3.29 -7.41 7.49
C ILE A 10 4.21 -8.48 6.92
N THR A 11 5.24 -8.89 7.67
CA THR A 11 6.20 -9.91 7.22
C THR A 11 5.51 -11.23 6.89
N THR A 12 4.60 -11.68 7.75
CA THR A 12 3.85 -12.92 7.53
C THR A 12 2.96 -12.83 6.29
N SER A 13 2.27 -11.71 6.10
CA SER A 13 1.38 -11.49 4.97
C SER A 13 2.15 -11.34 3.64
N VAL A 14 3.29 -10.65 3.63
CA VAL A 14 4.17 -10.58 2.45
C VAL A 14 4.72 -11.96 2.10
N HIS A 15 5.22 -12.71 3.10
CA HIS A 15 5.73 -14.06 2.87
C HIS A 15 4.65 -14.99 2.30
N ARG A 16 3.41 -14.89 2.80
CA ARG A 16 2.27 -15.62 2.25
C ARG A 16 1.98 -15.21 0.81
N ALA A 17 1.95 -13.91 0.52
CA ALA A 17 1.69 -13.39 -0.82
C ALA A 17 2.71 -13.89 -1.86
N LEU A 18 3.99 -13.91 -1.49
CA LEU A 18 5.05 -14.43 -2.36
C LEU A 18 4.97 -15.95 -2.54
N ARG A 19 4.62 -16.70 -1.48
CA ARG A 19 4.38 -18.15 -1.59
C ARG A 19 3.19 -18.47 -2.51
N GLU A 20 2.17 -17.62 -2.49
CA GLU A 20 1.02 -17.67 -3.39
C GLU A 20 1.32 -17.10 -4.79
N GLN A 21 2.56 -16.65 -5.04
CA GLN A 21 3.01 -16.07 -6.31
C GLN A 21 2.18 -14.86 -6.77
N LEU A 22 1.69 -14.07 -5.81
CA LEU A 22 0.85 -12.91 -6.13
C LEU A 22 1.65 -11.83 -6.90
N ASP A 23 2.96 -11.74 -6.68
CA ASP A 23 3.87 -10.86 -7.42
C ASP A 23 3.94 -11.17 -8.94
N LEU A 24 3.62 -12.40 -9.33
CA LEU A 24 3.59 -12.83 -10.72
C LEU A 24 2.28 -12.46 -11.44
N LEU A 25 1.24 -12.04 -10.71
CA LEU A 25 -0.03 -11.63 -11.31
C LEU A 25 0.13 -10.37 -12.17
N SER A 26 -0.81 -10.19 -13.11
CA SER A 26 -0.94 -8.94 -13.85
C SER A 26 -1.37 -7.81 -12.92
N GLU A 27 -1.13 -6.57 -13.33
CA GLU A 27 -1.60 -5.39 -12.59
C GLU A 27 -3.12 -5.44 -12.38
N ASP A 28 -3.90 -5.75 -13.41
CA ASP A 28 -5.36 -5.86 -13.30
C ASP A 28 -5.80 -6.91 -12.27
N GLY A 29 -5.10 -8.05 -12.22
CA GLY A 29 -5.37 -9.09 -11.22
C GLY A 29 -5.05 -8.63 -9.79
N LEU A 30 -3.97 -7.88 -9.62
CA LEU A 30 -3.60 -7.27 -8.34
C LEU A 30 -4.59 -6.20 -7.90
N VAL A 31 -5.04 -5.35 -8.83
CA VAL A 31 -6.06 -4.32 -8.59
C VAL A 31 -7.38 -4.96 -8.18
N GLN A 32 -7.86 -5.98 -8.90
CA GLN A 32 -9.11 -6.66 -8.56
C GLN A 32 -9.05 -7.31 -7.17
N ARG A 33 -7.92 -7.97 -6.83
CA ARG A 33 -7.74 -8.59 -5.51
C ARG A 33 -7.68 -7.54 -4.41
N SER A 34 -7.01 -6.42 -4.65
CA SER A 34 -6.91 -5.29 -3.72
C SER A 34 -8.28 -4.63 -3.50
N ASP A 35 -9.08 -4.44 -4.54
CA ASP A 35 -10.44 -3.93 -4.45
C ASP A 35 -11.35 -4.82 -3.58
N ILE A 36 -11.21 -6.14 -3.70
CA ILE A 36 -11.96 -7.10 -2.86
C ILE A 36 -11.58 -6.95 -1.38
N LEU A 37 -10.30 -6.72 -1.07
CA LEU A 37 -9.82 -6.54 0.30
C LEU A 37 -10.26 -5.19 0.86
N LEU A 38 -10.14 -4.12 0.07
CA LEU A 38 -10.57 -2.77 0.45
C LEU A 38 -12.09 -2.69 0.66
N ALA A 39 -12.88 -3.46 -0.09
CA ALA A 39 -14.34 -3.52 0.10
C ALA A 39 -14.76 -4.09 1.47
N GLN A 40 -13.87 -4.84 2.15
CA GLN A 40 -14.09 -5.41 3.47
C GLN A 40 -13.71 -4.46 4.61
N MET A 41 -13.12 -3.30 4.30
CA MET A 41 -12.76 -2.31 5.33
C MET A 41 -14.01 -1.82 6.08
N PRO A 42 -13.88 -1.54 7.39
CA PRO A 42 -14.96 -0.94 8.16
C PRO A 42 -15.42 0.37 7.51
N ARG A 43 -16.69 0.43 7.11
CA ARG A 43 -17.26 1.65 6.53
C ARG A 43 -17.62 2.60 7.65
N HIS A 44 -17.10 3.83 7.61
CA HIS A 44 -17.74 4.91 8.34
C HIS A 44 -19.07 5.20 7.64
N SER A 45 -20.16 5.23 8.41
CA SER A 45 -21.53 5.30 7.88
C SER A 45 -21.64 6.42 6.83
N GLY A 46 -21.99 6.06 5.58
CA GLY A 46 -22.12 6.98 4.46
C GLY A 46 -20.92 7.12 3.51
N SER A 47 -19.76 6.50 3.79
CA SER A 47 -18.62 6.52 2.86
C SER A 47 -18.73 5.47 1.75
N GLN A 48 -18.41 5.86 0.50
CA GLN A 48 -18.28 4.92 -0.61
C GLN A 48 -17.17 3.89 -0.34
N PRO A 49 -17.30 2.63 -0.83
CA PRO A 49 -16.20 1.67 -0.78
C PRO A 49 -14.99 2.24 -1.51
N ILE A 50 -13.81 2.13 -0.91
CA ILE A 50 -12.59 2.60 -1.53
C ILE A 50 -12.08 1.54 -2.50
N SER A 51 -11.91 1.89 -3.78
CA SER A 51 -11.17 1.06 -4.73
C SER A 51 -9.68 1.39 -4.69
N THR A 52 -8.85 0.54 -5.25
CA THR A 52 -7.40 0.74 -5.41
C THR A 52 -7.11 2.04 -6.14
N ALA A 53 -7.84 2.33 -7.21
CA ALA A 53 -7.68 3.57 -7.96
C ALA A 53 -8.04 4.81 -7.11
N LEU A 54 -9.15 4.75 -6.38
CA LEU A 54 -9.55 5.83 -5.49
C LEU A 54 -8.59 5.99 -4.30
N PHE A 55 -8.09 4.88 -3.77
CA PHE A 55 -7.09 4.81 -2.72
C PHE A 55 -5.82 5.53 -3.14
N LEU A 56 -5.20 5.09 -4.23
CA LEU A 56 -3.95 5.65 -4.72
C LEU A 56 -4.10 7.14 -5.07
N ARG A 57 -5.27 7.54 -5.59
CA ARG A 57 -5.56 8.96 -5.84
C ARG A 57 -5.70 9.77 -4.54
N ARG A 58 -6.47 9.27 -3.57
CA ARG A 58 -6.76 9.97 -2.32
C ARG A 58 -5.52 10.14 -1.45
N TYR A 59 -4.69 9.10 -1.39
CA TYR A 59 -3.50 9.08 -0.54
C TYR A 59 -2.21 9.36 -1.30
N HIS A 60 -2.25 9.72 -2.59
CA HIS A 60 -1.06 9.92 -3.43
C HIS A 60 0.00 10.78 -2.73
N THR A 61 -0.37 11.99 -2.31
CA THR A 61 0.58 12.94 -1.70
C THR A 61 1.18 12.41 -0.40
N ALA A 62 0.39 11.75 0.45
CA ALA A 62 0.86 11.21 1.72
C ALA A 62 1.72 9.94 1.53
N LEU A 63 1.35 9.06 0.60
CA LEU A 63 2.17 7.92 0.19
C LEU A 63 3.51 8.37 -0.39
N HIS A 64 3.48 9.40 -1.23
CA HIS A 64 4.69 9.98 -1.82
C HIS A 64 5.62 10.57 -0.75
N GLN A 65 5.09 11.32 0.21
CA GLN A 65 5.86 11.85 1.34
C GLN A 65 6.55 10.75 2.17
N GLU A 66 5.94 9.57 2.22
CA GLU A 66 6.45 8.45 3.00
C GLU A 66 7.45 7.58 2.24
N MET A 67 7.23 7.38 0.95
CA MET A 67 8.02 6.48 0.11
C MET A 67 9.12 7.18 -0.69
N CYS A 68 9.06 8.50 -0.89
CA CYS A 68 9.91 9.22 -1.84
C CYS A 68 10.73 10.36 -1.17
N ASP A 69 11.96 10.54 -1.64
CA ASP A 69 12.81 11.72 -1.39
C ASP A 69 12.96 12.49 -2.70
N GLY A 70 12.19 13.58 -2.83
CA GLY A 70 11.98 14.22 -4.12
C GLY A 70 11.35 13.26 -5.12
N THR A 71 12.04 12.97 -6.22
CA THR A 71 11.57 12.04 -7.27
C THR A 71 12.13 10.63 -7.15
N GLN A 72 12.93 10.35 -6.12
CA GLN A 72 13.57 9.05 -5.91
C GLN A 72 12.88 8.27 -4.79
N PRO A 73 12.77 6.94 -4.88
CA PRO A 73 12.33 6.11 -3.75
C PRO A 73 13.31 6.19 -2.58
N ARG A 74 12.80 6.26 -1.35
CA ARG A 74 13.59 6.17 -0.10
C ARG A 74 13.98 4.74 0.27
N MET A 75 13.26 3.77 -0.28
CA MET A 75 13.44 2.35 0.05
C MET A 75 14.70 1.84 -0.62
N ASN A 76 15.54 1.17 0.15
CA ASN A 76 16.75 0.50 -0.35
C ASN A 76 16.58 -1.00 -0.17
N SER A 77 15.79 -1.60 -1.04
CA SER A 77 15.36 -2.99 -0.96
C SER A 77 16.31 -3.90 -1.73
N ALA A 78 16.89 -4.90 -1.06
CA ALA A 78 17.78 -5.86 -1.70
C ALA A 78 17.02 -7.01 -2.39
N THR A 79 15.76 -7.24 -1.97
CA THR A 79 14.90 -8.30 -2.47
C THR A 79 13.48 -7.80 -2.69
N VAL A 80 12.71 -8.52 -3.52
CA VAL A 80 11.26 -8.27 -3.70
C VAL A 80 10.52 -8.34 -2.36
N GLU A 81 10.92 -9.24 -1.47
CA GLU A 81 10.31 -9.38 -0.14
C GLU A 81 10.60 -8.18 0.77
N ASP A 82 11.80 -7.61 0.71
CA ASP A 82 12.12 -6.36 1.42
C ASP A 82 11.27 -5.20 0.86
N GLU A 83 11.18 -5.09 -0.47
CA GLU A 83 10.46 -4.01 -1.13
C GLU A 83 8.96 -4.05 -0.81
N LEU A 84 8.34 -5.22 -0.87
CA LEU A 84 6.93 -5.39 -0.53
C LEU A 84 6.66 -5.11 0.95
N ARG A 85 7.59 -5.42 1.85
CA ARG A 85 7.46 -5.09 3.29
C ARG A 85 7.51 -3.59 3.51
N ASP A 86 8.44 -2.89 2.87
CA ASP A 86 8.57 -1.43 2.99
C ASP A 86 7.37 -0.71 2.38
N LEU A 87 6.90 -1.14 1.21
CA LEU A 87 5.70 -0.61 0.57
C LEU A 87 4.44 -0.85 1.42
N ALA A 88 4.25 -2.06 1.94
CA ALA A 88 3.09 -2.35 2.79
C ALA A 88 3.11 -1.53 4.09
N ARG A 89 4.31 -1.33 4.67
CA ARG A 89 4.48 -0.44 5.82
C ARG A 89 4.13 1.00 5.49
N ALA A 90 4.59 1.53 4.36
CA ALA A 90 4.27 2.89 3.94
C ALA A 90 2.75 3.08 3.78
N VAL A 91 2.07 2.13 3.12
CA VAL A 91 0.61 2.13 2.99
C VAL A 91 -0.07 2.17 4.36
N MET A 92 0.35 1.32 5.30
CA MET A 92 -0.22 1.29 6.65
C MET A 92 0.03 2.59 7.44
N LEU A 93 1.21 3.20 7.30
CA LEU A 93 1.55 4.46 7.96
C LEU A 93 0.73 5.63 7.41
N THR A 94 0.53 5.68 6.10
CA THR A 94 -0.21 6.77 5.44
C THR A 94 -1.69 6.82 5.85
N ILE A 95 -2.32 5.66 6.00
CA ILE A 95 -3.74 5.58 6.37
C ILE A 95 -3.91 5.74 7.88
N GLY A 96 -2.90 5.33 8.64
CA GLY A 96 -2.97 5.20 10.08
C GLY A 96 -3.91 4.07 10.52
N SER A 97 -3.85 3.73 11.80
CA SER A 97 -4.73 2.72 12.42
C SER A 97 -6.21 3.13 12.46
N THR A 98 -6.54 4.37 12.09
CA THR A 98 -7.87 4.97 12.28
C THR A 98 -8.88 4.62 11.18
N GLU A 99 -8.43 4.36 9.94
CA GLU A 99 -9.36 3.96 8.86
C GLU A 99 -9.49 2.43 8.69
N GLY A 100 -8.78 1.64 9.51
CA GLY A 100 -9.01 0.19 9.60
C GLY A 100 -8.57 -0.63 8.39
N VAL A 101 -7.52 -0.21 7.66
CA VAL A 101 -6.91 -1.06 6.62
C VAL A 101 -6.33 -2.33 7.24
N SER A 102 -6.68 -3.48 6.67
CA SER A 102 -6.06 -4.75 7.02
C SER A 102 -4.65 -4.85 6.44
N VAL A 103 -3.81 -5.66 7.09
CA VAL A 103 -2.45 -5.92 6.61
C VAL A 103 -2.48 -6.52 5.20
N GLU A 104 -3.44 -7.40 4.92
CA GLU A 104 -3.61 -8.01 3.60
C GLU A 104 -3.97 -6.97 2.54
N ALA A 105 -4.83 -5.99 2.85
CA ALA A 105 -5.15 -4.91 1.92
C ALA A 105 -3.92 -4.03 1.66
N ALA A 106 -3.12 -3.75 2.70
CA ALA A 106 -1.87 -3.02 2.55
C ALA A 106 -0.85 -3.77 1.67
N VAL A 107 -0.73 -5.09 1.82
CA VAL A 107 0.13 -5.93 0.97
C VAL A 107 -0.40 -5.99 -0.47
N GLY A 108 -1.72 -6.06 -0.67
CA GLY A 108 -2.32 -5.98 -2.00
C GLY A 108 -1.98 -4.67 -2.72
N LEU A 109 -2.13 -3.54 -2.01
CA LEU A 109 -1.74 -2.22 -2.51
C LEU A 109 -0.24 -2.11 -2.77
N ALA A 110 0.60 -2.69 -1.90
CA ALA A 110 2.04 -2.76 -2.09
C ALA A 110 2.41 -3.51 -3.37
N LEU A 111 1.76 -4.64 -3.66
CA LEU A 111 1.95 -5.40 -4.90
C LEU A 111 1.55 -4.58 -6.13
N VAL A 112 0.45 -3.81 -6.06
CA VAL A 112 0.05 -2.91 -7.14
C VAL A 112 1.10 -1.83 -7.38
N LEU A 113 1.61 -1.20 -6.31
CA LEU A 113 2.66 -0.19 -6.39
C LEU A 113 3.97 -0.76 -6.96
N TYR A 114 4.38 -1.94 -6.47
CA TYR A 114 5.52 -2.68 -7.00
C TYR A 114 5.37 -2.96 -8.50
N LYS A 115 4.19 -3.43 -8.93
CA LYS A 115 3.92 -3.74 -10.34
C LYS A 115 3.95 -2.51 -11.25
N ARG A 116 3.53 -1.36 -10.72
CA ARG A 116 3.50 -0.06 -11.41
C ARG A 116 4.85 0.65 -11.44
N ASP A 117 5.89 0.04 -10.87
CA ASP A 117 7.21 0.63 -10.68
C ASP A 117 7.20 1.84 -9.74
N VAL A 118 7.78 1.64 -8.55
CA VAL A 118 7.85 2.66 -7.50
C VAL A 118 8.63 3.89 -7.97
N VAL A 119 9.59 3.74 -8.87
CA VAL A 119 10.34 4.86 -9.45
C VAL A 119 9.38 5.75 -10.25
N GLN A 120 8.48 5.15 -11.03
CA GLN A 120 7.48 5.90 -11.79
C GLN A 120 6.48 6.58 -10.87
N PHE A 121 6.06 5.91 -9.79
CA PHE A 121 5.22 6.52 -8.77
C PHE A 121 5.88 7.76 -8.15
N CYS A 122 7.14 7.68 -7.74
CA CYS A 122 7.87 8.81 -7.15
C CYS A 122 8.14 9.96 -8.14
N ALA A 123 8.18 9.67 -9.45
CA ALA A 123 8.33 10.69 -10.50
C ALA A 123 7.06 11.51 -10.75
N LEU A 124 5.88 11.05 -10.28
CA LEU A 124 4.63 11.79 -10.44
C LEU A 124 4.59 13.02 -9.52
N PRO A 125 4.10 14.18 -10.02
CA PRO A 125 4.01 15.38 -9.22
C PRO A 125 2.99 15.21 -8.08
N THR A 126 3.39 15.56 -6.86
CA THR A 126 2.45 15.70 -5.75
C THR A 126 1.70 17.02 -5.86
N VAL A 127 0.38 16.99 -5.69
CA VAL A 127 -0.38 18.22 -5.47
C VAL A 127 -0.24 18.58 -3.99
N PRO A 128 0.29 19.76 -3.64
CA PRO A 128 0.33 20.18 -2.25
C PRO A 128 -1.11 20.26 -1.73
N ILE A 129 -1.34 19.71 -0.54
CA ILE A 129 -2.59 19.90 0.17
C ILE A 129 -2.60 21.37 0.63
N ASN A 130 -3.02 22.27 -0.25
CA ASN A 130 -3.35 23.62 0.17
C ASN A 130 -4.59 23.50 1.07
N THR A 131 -4.33 23.59 2.37
CA THR A 131 -5.30 23.96 3.39
C THR A 131 -6.00 25.25 2.92
N ALA A 132 -7.26 25.10 2.49
CA ALA A 132 -8.21 26.21 2.43
C ALA A 132 -8.86 26.36 3.80
#